data_AF-A0A3S5AKW4-F1
#
_entry.id   AF-A0A3S5AKW4-F1
#
_cell.length_a   1.000
_cell.length_b   1.000
_cell.length_c   1.000
_cell.angle_alpha   90.00
_cell.angle_beta   90.00
_cell.angle_gamma   90.00
#
_symmetry.space_group_name_H-M   'P 1'
#
loop_
_entity.id
_entity.type
_entity.pdbx_description
1 polymer ?
#
loop_
_entity_poly.entity_id
_entity_poly.type
_entity_poly.pdbx_seq_one_letter_code
_entity_poly.pdbx_strand_id
1 'polypeptide(L)'
;MDGSDIVGRHRREKKALQESPVILQKTSRAEKRRAKKAVAQENQNKAFSELIASSSDTPRFKEFAEINKLLSQESLVLYEVPSDGDCLFSSVSHQLELLRHSKVACTRINDKNLIDEPTILDEKVYTIRELRKLAAEYIRSHVNEFLPFLINPDTGRPMALGDIDSYCDNLRDTSSWGGDIELRALSCELKRPIEVIQATGPKIKVGEEFISKPLIITYHRHAFSLGEHYNSCRPLPCEPPNRE
;
A
#
# COMPACT_ATOMS: atom_id res chain seq x y z
N MET A 1 95.92 -12.11 53.28
CA MET A 1 94.64 -12.07 54.02
C MET A 1 94.33 -10.60 54.18
N ASP A 2 93.68 -10.01 53.17
CA ASP A 2 92.22 -9.79 53.09
C ASP A 2 91.89 -8.43 53.73
N GLY A 3 91.21 -7.45 53.13
CA GLY A 3 90.51 -7.33 51.86
C GLY A 3 90.09 -5.86 51.62
N SER A 4 89.87 -5.54 50.34
CA SER A 4 88.87 -4.62 49.73
C SER A 4 88.50 -3.25 50.36
N ASP A 5 88.60 -2.16 49.57
CA ASP A 5 87.41 -1.46 49.02
C ASP A 5 87.72 -0.26 48.06
N ILE A 6 87.10 -0.31 46.88
CA ILE A 6 86.34 0.71 46.07
C ILE A 6 86.70 2.21 46.29
N VAL A 7 86.97 3.10 45.32
CA VAL A 7 86.21 3.52 44.12
C VAL A 7 87.12 4.32 43.16
N GLY A 8 87.17 3.94 41.89
CA GLY A 8 87.78 4.73 40.83
C GLY A 8 86.78 5.70 40.17
N ARG A 9 87.09 6.99 40.16
CA ARG A 9 86.52 7.98 39.23
C ARG A 9 87.64 8.44 38.30
N HIS A 10 87.51 8.18 37.00
CA HIS A 10 87.63 9.21 35.96
C HIS A 10 87.36 8.67 34.54
N ARG A 11 86.24 9.15 33.99
CA ARG A 11 86.08 9.79 32.67
C ARG A 11 86.66 9.04 31.45
N ARG A 12 85.75 8.43 30.68
CA ARG A 12 85.91 8.26 29.22
C ARG A 12 84.68 8.81 28.50
N GLU A 13 84.95 9.69 27.54
CA GLU A 13 84.03 10.33 26.62
C GLU A 13 83.28 9.32 25.74
N LYS A 14 82.00 9.58 25.40
CA LYS A 14 81.41 9.22 24.10
C LYS A 14 80.28 10.18 23.67
N LYS A 15 80.60 10.96 22.63
CA LYS A 15 79.85 11.17 21.38
C LYS A 15 78.37 11.62 21.45
N ALA A 16 78.14 12.90 21.13
CA ALA A 16 76.85 13.45 20.78
C ALA A 16 76.36 12.90 19.43
N LEU A 17 75.13 12.38 19.41
CA LEU A 17 74.31 12.18 18.21
C LEU A 17 73.04 13.01 18.44
N GLN A 18 72.79 13.94 17.53
CA GLN A 18 71.60 14.80 17.50
C GLN A 18 70.36 13.95 17.23
N GLU A 19 69.42 13.94 18.18
CA GLU A 19 68.02 13.66 17.91
C GLU A 19 67.26 14.99 17.80
N SER A 20 66.74 15.26 16.61
CA SER A 20 65.85 16.39 16.34
C SER A 20 64.50 16.14 17.04
N PRO A 21 63.92 17.11 17.77
CA PRO A 21 62.64 16.91 18.44
C PRO A 21 61.50 16.88 17.41
N VAL A 22 60.72 15.79 17.42
CA VAL A 22 59.43 15.69 16.72
C VAL A 22 58.47 16.71 17.33
N ILE A 23 58.14 17.77 16.58
CA ILE A 23 57.15 18.77 16.98
C ILE A 23 55.76 18.11 16.92
N LEU A 24 55.28 17.61 18.05
CA LEU A 24 53.87 17.26 18.24
C LEU A 24 53.05 18.56 18.22
N GLN A 25 52.56 18.95 17.04
CA GLN A 25 51.59 20.03 16.91
C GLN A 25 50.32 19.67 17.68
N LYS A 26 50.11 20.34 18.81
CA LYS A 26 48.88 20.23 19.61
C LYS A 26 47.74 20.86 18.82
N THR A 27 46.84 20.04 18.29
CA THR A 27 45.63 20.49 17.63
C THR A 27 44.83 21.43 18.53
N SER A 28 44.36 22.53 17.95
CA SER A 28 43.73 23.62 18.68
C SER A 28 42.43 23.16 19.35
N ARG A 29 42.11 23.70 20.54
CA ARG A 29 40.80 23.50 21.20
C ARG A 29 39.63 23.83 20.26
N ALA A 30 39.80 24.79 19.34
CA ALA A 30 38.79 25.15 18.35
C ALA A 30 38.61 24.07 17.27
N GLU A 31 39.70 23.44 16.84
CA GLU A 31 39.71 22.37 15.83
C GLU A 31 39.08 21.09 16.39
N LYS A 32 39.40 20.73 17.65
CA LYS A 32 38.73 19.62 18.35
C LYS A 32 37.22 19.84 18.52
N ARG A 33 36.78 21.09 18.77
CA ARG A 33 35.34 21.43 18.86
C ARG A 33 34.64 21.33 17.48
N ARG A 34 35.30 21.77 16.40
CA ARG A 34 34.78 21.64 15.03
C ARG A 34 34.67 20.17 14.61
N ALA A 35 35.70 19.37 14.87
CA ALA A 35 35.68 17.93 14.59
C ALA A 35 34.57 17.20 15.37
N LYS A 36 34.38 17.49 16.65
CA LYS A 36 33.29 16.91 17.45
C LYS A 36 31.90 17.27 16.93
N LYS A 37 31.70 18.50 16.43
CA LYS A 37 30.44 18.93 15.82
C LYS A 37 30.20 18.25 14.46
N ALA A 38 31.25 18.08 13.64
CA ALA A 38 31.16 17.37 12.37
C ALA A 38 30.77 15.90 12.56
N VAL A 39 31.40 15.20 13.52
CA VAL A 39 31.06 13.81 13.86
C VAL A 39 29.61 13.71 14.39
N ALA A 40 29.16 14.65 15.22
CA ALA A 40 27.78 14.66 15.69
C ALA A 40 26.77 14.87 14.54
N GLN A 41 27.08 15.76 13.60
CA GLN A 41 26.25 15.98 12.41
C GLN A 41 26.23 14.76 11.49
N GLU A 42 27.38 14.10 11.29
CA GLU A 42 27.47 12.88 10.49
C GLU A 42 26.67 11.74 11.12
N ASN A 43 26.77 11.55 12.44
CA ASN A 43 25.98 10.55 13.17
C ASN A 43 24.48 10.85 13.09
N GLN A 44 24.08 12.14 13.16
CA GLN A 44 22.68 12.55 12.97
C GLN A 44 22.19 12.27 11.55
N ASN A 45 23.00 12.58 10.53
CA ASN A 45 22.66 12.32 9.13
C ASN A 45 22.57 10.82 8.84
N LYS A 46 23.47 10.01 9.42
CA LYS A 46 23.44 8.53 9.34
C LYS A 46 22.18 7.97 9.98
N ALA A 47 21.87 8.36 11.22
CA ALA A 47 20.67 7.92 11.92
C ALA A 47 19.38 8.31 11.17
N PHE A 48 19.33 9.53 10.60
CA PHE A 48 18.22 9.96 9.75
C PHE A 48 18.12 9.13 8.47
N SER A 49 19.24 8.84 7.81
CA SER A 49 19.26 7.99 6.60
C SER A 49 18.85 6.55 6.89
N GLU A 50 19.23 5.99 8.05
CA GLU A 50 18.84 4.66 8.50
C GLU A 50 17.34 4.60 8.85
N LEU A 51 16.79 5.68 9.42
CA LEU A 51 15.36 5.80 9.66
C LEU A 51 14.56 5.86 8.35
N ILE A 52 15.03 6.62 7.35
CA ILE A 52 14.44 6.68 6.02
C ILE A 52 14.54 5.30 5.34
N ALA A 53 15.72 4.66 5.37
CA ALA A 53 15.95 3.36 4.77
C ALA A 53 15.10 2.26 5.42
N SER A 54 15.01 2.24 6.75
CA SER A 54 14.15 1.31 7.49
C SER A 54 12.67 1.54 7.22
N SER A 55 12.23 2.79 7.00
CA SER A 55 10.85 3.08 6.60
C SER A 55 10.52 2.64 5.16
N SER A 56 11.50 2.72 4.25
CA SER A 56 11.36 2.29 2.85
C SER A 56 11.32 0.77 2.67
N ASP A 57 11.87 0.01 3.63
CA ASP A 57 11.90 -1.46 3.56
C ASP A 57 10.64 -2.13 4.12
N THR A 58 9.69 -1.33 4.64
CA THR A 58 8.45 -1.85 5.22
C THR A 58 7.59 -2.56 4.17
N PRO A 59 6.92 -3.68 4.51
CA PRO A 59 5.99 -4.37 3.61
C PRO A 59 4.92 -3.43 3.04
N ARG A 60 4.45 -2.48 3.86
CA ARG A 60 3.52 -1.42 3.46
C ARG A 60 4.06 -0.56 2.32
N PHE A 61 5.28 -0.04 2.45
CA PHE A 61 5.86 0.82 1.42
C PHE A 61 6.07 0.06 0.11
N LYS A 62 6.56 -1.18 0.18
CA LYS A 62 6.75 -2.05 -1.00
C LYS A 62 5.43 -2.35 -1.70
N GLU A 63 4.39 -2.70 -0.94
CA GLU A 63 3.05 -2.94 -1.45
C GLU A 63 2.49 -1.70 -2.14
N PHE A 64 2.56 -0.54 -1.48
CA PHE A 64 2.08 0.72 -2.03
C PHE A 64 2.85 1.12 -3.29
N ALA A 65 4.17 0.94 -3.31
CA ALA A 65 5.01 1.24 -4.47
C ALA A 65 4.65 0.35 -5.67
N GLU A 66 4.46 -0.95 -5.46
CA GLU A 66 4.09 -1.87 -6.55
C GLU A 66 2.67 -1.59 -7.06
N ILE A 67 1.70 -1.32 -6.19
CA ILE A 67 0.34 -0.97 -6.62
C ILE A 67 0.35 0.32 -7.45
N ASN A 68 1.05 1.36 -7.02
CA ASN A 68 1.14 2.60 -7.80
C ASN A 68 1.82 2.39 -9.15
N LYS A 69 2.85 1.54 -9.20
CA LYS A 69 3.47 1.14 -10.46
C LYS A 69 2.47 0.44 -11.38
N LEU A 70 1.71 -0.54 -10.89
CA LEU A 70 0.66 -1.22 -11.67
C LEU A 70 -0.43 -0.26 -12.16
N LEU A 71 -0.88 0.67 -11.31
CA LEU A 71 -1.87 1.69 -11.67
C LEU A 71 -1.34 2.64 -12.77
N SER A 72 -0.08 3.07 -12.66
CA SER A 72 0.52 3.97 -13.66
C SER A 72 0.59 3.35 -15.06
N GLN A 73 0.78 2.03 -15.15
CA GLN A 73 0.78 1.30 -16.42
C GLN A 73 -0.60 1.35 -17.11
N GLU A 74 -1.67 1.54 -16.34
CA GLU A 74 -3.05 1.65 -16.81
C GLU A 74 -3.55 3.09 -16.90
N SER A 75 -2.65 4.08 -16.77
CA SER A 75 -3.01 5.50 -16.72
C SER A 75 -3.96 5.84 -15.56
N LEU A 76 -3.78 5.18 -14.41
CA LEU A 76 -4.57 5.37 -13.18
C LEU A 76 -3.69 5.87 -12.03
N VAL A 77 -4.31 6.52 -11.05
CA VAL A 77 -3.71 6.87 -9.75
C VAL A 77 -4.57 6.32 -8.61
N LEU A 78 -3.91 6.03 -7.49
CA LEU A 78 -4.60 5.57 -6.29
C LEU A 78 -5.54 6.66 -5.75
N TYR A 79 -6.71 6.25 -5.30
CA TYR A 79 -7.64 7.09 -4.54
C TYR A 79 -7.92 6.42 -3.19
N GLU A 80 -7.41 7.03 -2.13
CA GLU A 80 -7.56 6.51 -0.78
C GLU A 80 -8.96 6.79 -0.23
N VAL A 81 -9.63 5.73 0.22
CA VAL A 81 -10.92 5.81 0.93
C VAL A 81 -10.69 5.67 2.45
N PRO A 82 -11.65 6.07 3.30
CA PRO A 82 -11.53 5.89 4.75
C PRO A 82 -11.24 4.42 5.13
N SER A 83 -10.31 4.23 6.08
CA SER A 83 -9.91 2.92 6.61
C SER A 83 -10.86 2.42 7.69
N ASP A 84 -12.11 2.21 7.31
CA ASP A 84 -13.17 1.63 8.12
C ASP A 84 -13.64 0.30 7.51
N GLY A 85 -14.60 -0.35 8.18
CA GLY A 85 -15.19 -1.59 7.67
C GLY A 85 -16.04 -1.43 6.41
N ASP A 86 -16.21 -0.20 5.91
CA ASP A 86 -16.93 0.13 4.69
C ASP A 86 -16.00 0.31 3.48
N CYS A 87 -14.68 0.20 3.65
CA CYS A 87 -13.69 0.49 2.61
C CYS A 87 -13.96 -0.18 1.24
N LEU A 88 -14.44 -1.44 1.23
CA LEU A 88 -14.85 -2.15 0.01
C LEU A 88 -15.97 -1.39 -0.72
N PHE A 89 -17.07 -1.12 -0.02
CA PHE A 89 -18.25 -0.45 -0.55
C PHE A 89 -17.95 1.01 -0.91
N SER A 90 -17.13 1.70 -0.12
CA SER A 90 -16.63 3.05 -0.41
C SER A 90 -15.82 3.09 -1.70
N SER A 91 -14.96 2.09 -1.92
CA SER A 91 -14.15 1.97 -3.14
C SER A 91 -15.00 1.74 -4.39
N VAL A 92 -16.01 0.87 -4.29
CA VAL A 92 -16.97 0.58 -5.37
C VAL A 92 -17.88 1.78 -5.66
N SER A 93 -18.42 2.43 -4.62
CA SER A 93 -19.25 3.64 -4.73
C SER A 93 -18.50 4.75 -5.48
N HIS A 94 -17.23 4.99 -5.12
CA HIS A 94 -16.40 5.95 -5.83
C HIS A 94 -16.16 5.58 -7.30
N GLN A 95 -15.94 4.29 -7.64
CA GLN A 95 -15.81 3.85 -9.03
C GLN A 95 -17.10 4.09 -9.84
N LEU A 96 -18.26 3.80 -9.25
CA LEU A 96 -19.56 4.05 -9.89
C LEU A 96 -19.76 5.56 -10.14
N GLU A 97 -19.36 6.40 -9.19
CA GLU A 97 -19.43 7.86 -9.35
C GLU A 97 -18.53 8.36 -10.50
N LEU A 98 -17.31 7.82 -10.62
CA LEU A 98 -16.42 8.15 -11.73
C LEU A 98 -17.02 7.76 -13.09
N LEU A 99 -17.73 6.63 -13.18
CA LEU A 99 -18.42 6.24 -14.41
C LEU A 99 -19.56 7.18 -14.78
N ARG A 100 -20.29 7.72 -13.79
CA ARG A 100 -21.35 8.70 -14.01
C ARG A 100 -20.82 10.01 -14.59
N HIS A 101 -19.66 10.46 -14.09
CA HIS A 101 -19.00 11.69 -14.56
C HIS A 101 -18.17 11.50 -15.83
N SER A 102 -17.74 10.27 -16.11
CA SER A 102 -17.10 9.89 -17.36
C SER A 102 -18.16 9.68 -18.44
N LYS A 103 -18.88 10.75 -18.83
CA LYS A 103 -19.65 10.76 -20.09
C LYS A 103 -18.68 10.76 -21.29
N VAL A 104 -18.01 9.63 -21.49
CA VAL A 104 -17.31 9.25 -22.72
C VAL A 104 -17.93 7.94 -23.16
N ALA A 105 -18.65 8.00 -24.26
CA ALA A 105 -19.37 6.89 -24.87
C ALA A 105 -18.42 5.70 -25.16
N CYS A 106 -18.74 4.52 -24.65
CA CYS A 106 -18.32 3.29 -25.30
C CYS A 106 -19.37 2.92 -26.35
N THR A 107 -19.35 3.58 -27.51
CA THR A 107 -19.96 2.98 -28.71
C THR A 107 -19.03 1.85 -29.16
N ARG A 108 -19.39 0.60 -28.85
CA ARG A 108 -18.82 -0.54 -29.57
C ARG A 108 -19.58 -0.64 -30.89
N ILE A 109 -18.85 -0.56 -32.01
CA ILE A 109 -19.36 -1.06 -33.29
C ILE A 109 -19.16 -2.58 -33.21
N ASN A 110 -20.25 -3.34 -33.11
CA ASN A 110 -20.20 -4.80 -33.27
C ASN A 110 -20.02 -5.12 -34.77
N ASP A 111 -19.45 -6.27 -35.13
CA ASP A 111 -19.22 -6.77 -36.51
C ASP A 111 -20.48 -6.88 -37.39
N LYS A 112 -21.65 -6.50 -36.87
CA LYS A 112 -22.95 -6.50 -37.54
C LYS A 112 -23.46 -5.11 -37.91
N ASN A 113 -22.72 -4.01 -37.68
CA ASN A 113 -23.18 -2.64 -37.95
C ASN A 113 -24.56 -2.31 -37.34
N LEU A 114 -24.92 -2.94 -36.22
CA LEU A 114 -26.05 -2.52 -35.39
C LEU A 114 -25.49 -1.72 -34.22
N ILE A 115 -25.94 -0.46 -34.12
CA ILE A 115 -25.75 0.37 -32.94
C ILE A 115 -26.63 -0.27 -31.86
N ASP A 116 -26.04 -0.91 -30.86
CA ASP A 116 -26.78 -1.22 -29.64
C ASP A 116 -27.23 0.14 -29.07
N GLU A 117 -28.54 0.30 -28.90
CA GLU A 117 -29.16 1.43 -28.21
C GLU A 117 -28.34 1.74 -26.95
N PRO A 118 -27.98 3.01 -26.68
CA PRO A 118 -27.21 3.37 -25.49
C PRO A 118 -27.96 2.88 -24.25
N THR A 119 -27.51 1.75 -23.69
CA THR A 119 -27.96 1.28 -22.39
C THR A 119 -27.71 2.42 -21.42
N ILE A 120 -28.79 3.06 -21.00
CA ILE A 120 -28.79 4.26 -20.15
C ILE A 120 -27.76 4.03 -19.04
N LEU A 121 -26.70 4.84 -19.05
CA LEU A 121 -25.74 4.87 -17.97
C LEU A 121 -26.54 5.20 -16.72
N ASP A 122 -26.66 4.21 -15.85
CA ASP A 122 -27.46 4.22 -14.63
C ASP A 122 -27.17 5.53 -13.87
N GLU A 123 -28.08 6.52 -13.94
CA GLU A 123 -27.92 7.82 -13.29
C GLU A 123 -27.94 7.70 -11.76
N LYS A 124 -28.28 6.52 -11.27
CA LYS A 124 -28.40 6.16 -9.87
C LYS A 124 -27.06 6.36 -9.15
N VAL A 125 -27.12 7.23 -8.14
CA VAL A 125 -26.07 7.33 -7.12
C VAL A 125 -26.23 6.14 -6.19
N TYR A 126 -25.15 5.45 -5.88
CA TYR A 126 -25.16 4.34 -4.93
C TYR A 126 -24.49 4.74 -3.63
N THR A 127 -25.26 4.79 -2.55
CA THR A 127 -24.75 4.95 -1.19
C THR A 127 -24.15 3.64 -0.67
N ILE A 128 -23.28 3.71 0.33
CA ILE A 128 -22.67 2.53 0.98
C ILE A 128 -23.76 1.57 1.47
N ARG A 129 -24.81 2.10 2.13
CA ARG A 129 -25.93 1.32 2.65
C ARG A 129 -26.68 0.59 1.53
N GLU A 130 -26.86 1.22 0.38
CA GLU A 130 -27.49 0.59 -0.77
C GLU A 130 -26.62 -0.52 -1.35
N LEU A 131 -25.32 -0.31 -1.50
CA LEU A 131 -24.41 -1.36 -1.98
C LEU A 131 -24.36 -2.56 -1.02
N ARG A 132 -24.33 -2.33 0.29
CA ARG A 132 -24.43 -3.39 1.30
C ARG A 132 -25.74 -4.18 1.17
N LYS A 133 -26.85 -3.47 1.03
CA LYS A 133 -28.17 -4.07 0.84
C LYS A 133 -28.21 -4.93 -0.44
N LEU A 134 -27.71 -4.40 -1.56
CA LEU A 134 -27.65 -5.10 -2.83
C LEU A 134 -26.84 -6.40 -2.75
N ALA A 135 -25.65 -6.34 -2.12
CA ALA A 135 -24.83 -7.53 -1.91
C ALA A 135 -25.58 -8.57 -1.05
N ALA A 136 -26.15 -8.15 0.08
CA ALA A 136 -26.88 -9.03 0.99
C ALA A 136 -28.12 -9.67 0.33
N GLU A 137 -28.91 -8.90 -0.43
CA GLU A 137 -30.09 -9.41 -1.13
C GLU A 137 -29.72 -10.38 -2.25
N TYR A 138 -28.62 -10.11 -2.98
CA TYR A 138 -28.14 -11.02 -4.00
C TYR A 138 -27.66 -12.35 -3.40
N ILE A 139 -26.86 -12.30 -2.33
CA ILE A 139 -26.39 -13.50 -1.62
C ILE A 139 -27.58 -14.31 -1.09
N ARG A 140 -28.56 -13.65 -0.47
CA ARG A 140 -29.77 -14.29 0.07
C ARG A 140 -30.63 -14.94 -1.03
N SER A 141 -30.68 -14.38 -2.24
CA SER A 141 -31.45 -14.97 -3.34
C SER A 141 -30.71 -16.09 -4.09
N HIS A 142 -29.39 -16.19 -3.92
CA HIS A 142 -28.52 -17.16 -4.61
C HIS A 142 -27.71 -18.02 -3.61
N VAL A 143 -28.31 -18.37 -2.48
CA VAL A 143 -27.60 -19.00 -1.34
C VAL A 143 -26.75 -20.20 -1.75
N ASN A 144 -27.27 -21.07 -2.62
CA ASN A 144 -26.58 -22.29 -3.03
C ASN A 144 -25.23 -22.02 -3.74
N GLU A 145 -25.07 -20.85 -4.37
CA GLU A 145 -23.85 -20.45 -5.05
C GLU A 145 -22.79 -19.94 -4.06
N PHE A 146 -23.22 -19.30 -2.97
CA PHE A 146 -22.33 -18.63 -2.01
C PHE A 146 -22.03 -19.48 -0.77
N LEU A 147 -23.00 -20.27 -0.31
CA LEU A 147 -22.92 -21.07 0.92
C LEU A 147 -21.65 -21.94 1.02
N PRO A 148 -21.16 -22.61 -0.05
CA PRO A 148 -19.94 -23.42 0.03
C PRO A 148 -18.67 -22.63 0.40
N PHE A 149 -18.69 -21.31 0.22
CA PHE A 149 -17.56 -20.41 0.44
C PHE A 149 -17.69 -19.55 1.69
N LEU A 150 -18.86 -19.55 2.33
CA LEU A 150 -19.12 -18.76 3.53
C LEU A 150 -18.58 -19.47 4.77
N ILE A 151 -17.86 -18.71 5.61
CA ILE A 151 -17.30 -19.18 6.88
C ILE A 151 -17.91 -18.34 7.99
N ASN A 152 -18.38 -19.00 9.05
CA ASN A 152 -18.86 -18.31 10.24
C ASN A 152 -17.65 -17.72 10.99
N PRO A 153 -17.61 -16.39 11.22
CA PRO A 153 -16.44 -15.72 11.80
C PRO A 153 -16.18 -16.12 13.26
N ASP A 154 -17.22 -16.43 14.03
CA ASP A 154 -17.11 -16.79 15.44
C ASP A 154 -16.58 -18.22 15.63
N THR A 155 -16.95 -19.13 14.74
CA THR A 155 -16.62 -20.56 14.86
C THR A 155 -15.51 -21.03 13.93
N GLY A 156 -15.19 -20.27 12.88
CA GLY A 156 -14.24 -20.63 11.83
C GLY A 156 -14.68 -21.82 10.97
N ARG A 157 -15.95 -22.23 11.04
CA ARG A 157 -16.51 -23.38 10.32
C ARG A 157 -17.32 -22.93 9.10
N PRO A 158 -17.53 -23.80 8.10
CA PRO A 158 -18.44 -23.52 7.00
C PRO A 158 -19.81 -23.11 7.54
N MET A 159 -20.38 -22.06 6.97
CA MET A 159 -21.67 -21.50 7.37
C MET A 159 -22.79 -22.50 7.06
N ALA A 160 -23.77 -22.63 7.97
CA ALA A 160 -24.96 -23.42 7.71
C ALA A 160 -26.06 -22.56 7.07
N LEU A 161 -27.00 -23.20 6.37
CA LEU A 161 -28.12 -22.50 5.74
C LEU A 161 -28.93 -21.64 6.73
N GLY A 162 -29.05 -22.10 7.98
CA GLY A 162 -29.75 -21.37 9.04
C GLY A 162 -29.05 -20.07 9.49
N ASP A 163 -27.77 -19.89 9.17
CA ASP A 163 -26.99 -18.71 9.57
C ASP A 163 -26.99 -17.60 8.50
N ILE A 164 -27.49 -17.90 7.30
CA ILE A 164 -27.39 -17.02 6.13
C ILE A 164 -28.15 -15.71 6.32
N ASP A 165 -29.33 -15.77 6.94
CA ASP A 165 -30.10 -14.55 7.20
C ASP A 165 -29.37 -13.60 8.15
N SER A 166 -28.75 -14.14 9.20
CA SER A 166 -27.93 -13.37 10.14
C SER A 166 -26.70 -12.78 9.45
N TYR A 167 -26.03 -13.55 8.60
CA TYR A 167 -24.92 -13.05 7.79
C TYR A 167 -25.33 -11.86 6.91
N CYS A 168 -26.41 -12.02 6.15
CA CYS A 168 -26.91 -10.99 5.23
C CYS A 168 -27.40 -9.75 5.98
N ASP A 169 -28.05 -9.92 7.14
CA ASP A 169 -28.48 -8.79 7.97
C ASP A 169 -27.29 -8.04 8.58
N ASN A 170 -26.28 -8.76 9.09
CA ASN A 170 -25.04 -8.14 9.56
C ASN A 170 -24.31 -7.39 8.45
N LEU A 171 -24.21 -7.99 7.26
CA LEU A 171 -23.62 -7.36 6.09
C LEU A 171 -24.34 -6.06 5.69
N ARG A 172 -25.67 -6.07 5.77
CA ARG A 172 -26.53 -4.93 5.44
C ARG A 172 -26.44 -3.81 6.48
N ASP A 173 -26.48 -4.16 7.76
CA ASP A 173 -26.78 -3.23 8.86
C ASP A 173 -25.53 -2.77 9.63
N THR A 174 -24.39 -3.42 9.43
CA THR A 174 -23.14 -3.11 10.13
C THR A 174 -22.03 -2.76 9.17
N SER A 175 -20.97 -2.13 9.66
CA SER A 175 -19.72 -1.94 8.93
C SER A 175 -18.84 -3.20 8.96
N SER A 176 -19.43 -4.39 8.76
CA SER A 176 -18.65 -5.63 8.65
C SER A 176 -17.77 -5.57 7.40
N TRP A 177 -16.57 -6.13 7.51
CA TRP A 177 -15.62 -6.19 6.41
C TRP A 177 -16.20 -7.05 5.28
N GLY A 178 -16.09 -6.56 4.05
CA GLY A 178 -16.46 -7.32 2.86
C GLY A 178 -15.23 -7.87 2.14
N GLY A 179 -15.44 -8.89 1.31
CA GLY A 179 -14.38 -9.52 0.52
C GLY A 179 -14.89 -10.04 -0.81
N ASP A 180 -14.34 -11.16 -1.25
CA ASP A 180 -14.60 -11.75 -2.58
C ASP A 180 -16.08 -12.10 -2.79
N ILE A 181 -16.77 -12.55 -1.74
CA ILE A 181 -18.20 -12.89 -1.79
C ILE A 181 -19.04 -11.65 -2.10
N GLU A 182 -18.78 -10.55 -1.40
CA GLU A 182 -19.47 -9.27 -1.62
C GLU A 182 -19.12 -8.70 -2.99
N LEU A 183 -17.85 -8.79 -3.44
CA LEU A 183 -17.47 -8.36 -4.78
C LEU A 183 -18.20 -9.14 -5.86
N ARG A 184 -18.34 -10.47 -5.70
CA ARG A 184 -19.09 -11.30 -6.64
C ARG A 184 -20.56 -10.91 -6.67
N ALA A 185 -21.18 -10.77 -5.51
CA ALA A 185 -22.57 -10.36 -5.40
C ALA A 185 -22.81 -8.98 -6.04
N LEU A 186 -21.96 -7.99 -5.73
CA LEU A 186 -22.03 -6.64 -6.31
C LEU A 186 -21.83 -6.66 -7.83
N SER A 187 -20.86 -7.42 -8.33
CA SER A 187 -20.61 -7.54 -9.76
C SER A 187 -21.83 -8.11 -10.49
N CYS A 188 -22.46 -9.14 -9.92
CA CYS A 188 -23.67 -9.73 -10.48
C CYS A 188 -24.89 -8.82 -10.41
N GLU A 189 -25.04 -8.03 -9.35
CA GLU A 189 -26.16 -7.09 -9.20
C GLU A 189 -26.00 -5.86 -10.12
N LEU A 190 -24.80 -5.31 -10.19
CA LEU A 190 -24.46 -4.16 -11.04
C LEU A 190 -24.25 -4.54 -12.51
N LYS A 191 -24.29 -5.84 -12.84
CA LYS A 191 -24.04 -6.42 -14.18
C LYS A 191 -22.76 -5.86 -14.80
N ARG A 192 -21.68 -5.82 -14.00
CA ARG A 192 -20.43 -5.15 -14.38
C ARG A 192 -19.22 -5.86 -13.80
N PRO A 193 -18.14 -6.02 -14.56
CA PRO A 193 -16.92 -6.61 -14.04
C PRO A 193 -16.28 -5.73 -12.96
N ILE A 194 -15.63 -6.36 -11.99
CA ILE A 194 -14.78 -5.68 -11.01
C ILE A 194 -13.37 -6.28 -11.11
N GLU A 195 -12.38 -5.42 -11.30
CA GLU A 195 -10.97 -5.79 -11.31
C GLU A 195 -10.30 -5.30 -10.02
N VAL A 196 -9.65 -6.21 -9.30
CA VAL A 196 -8.92 -5.92 -8.07
C VAL A 196 -7.42 -6.04 -8.34
N ILE A 197 -6.72 -4.91 -8.24
CA ILE A 197 -5.27 -4.82 -8.35
C ILE A 197 -4.66 -5.02 -6.96
N GLN A 198 -3.71 -5.93 -6.86
CA GLN A 198 -2.98 -6.24 -5.62
C GLN A 198 -1.47 -6.25 -5.89
N ALA A 199 -0.66 -5.94 -4.89
CA ALA A 199 0.80 -5.90 -5.06
C ALA A 199 1.41 -7.28 -5.36
N THR A 200 0.80 -8.35 -4.84
CA THR A 200 1.32 -9.72 -4.99
C THR A 200 0.31 -10.59 -5.70
N GLY A 201 0.74 -11.25 -6.78
CA GLY A 201 -0.10 -12.15 -7.57
C GLY A 201 -0.82 -11.46 -8.73
N PRO A 202 -1.64 -12.22 -9.49
CA PRO A 202 -2.40 -11.68 -10.60
C PRO A 202 -3.53 -10.77 -10.12
N LYS A 203 -4.00 -9.89 -11.01
CA LYS A 203 -5.24 -9.13 -10.79
C LYS A 203 -6.41 -10.11 -10.68
N ILE A 204 -7.27 -9.89 -9.70
CA ILE A 204 -8.49 -10.69 -9.55
C ILE A 204 -9.55 -10.05 -10.43
N LYS A 205 -10.22 -10.86 -11.25
CA LYS A 205 -11.31 -10.42 -12.11
C LYS A 205 -12.59 -11.12 -11.66
N VAL A 206 -13.60 -10.32 -11.37
CA VAL A 206 -14.91 -10.78 -10.92
C VAL A 206 -15.95 -10.33 -11.93
N GLY A 207 -16.86 -11.23 -12.30
CA GLY A 207 -17.94 -10.91 -13.25
C GLY A 207 -17.47 -10.79 -14.69
N GLU A 208 -16.52 -11.62 -15.13
CA GLU A 208 -16.01 -11.63 -16.50
C GLU A 208 -17.10 -11.96 -17.54
N GLU A 209 -18.24 -12.52 -17.11
CA GLU A 209 -19.44 -12.71 -17.92
C GLU A 209 -20.09 -11.39 -18.39
N PHE A 210 -19.79 -10.26 -17.75
CA PHE A 210 -20.39 -8.98 -18.08
C PHE A 210 -19.54 -8.18 -19.08
N ILE A 211 -20.16 -7.75 -20.17
CA ILE A 211 -19.49 -6.97 -21.23
C ILE A 211 -19.71 -5.47 -20.99
N SER A 212 -19.05 -4.92 -19.97
CA SER A 212 -19.09 -3.48 -19.66
C SER A 212 -17.76 -2.98 -19.12
N LYS A 213 -17.59 -1.65 -18.99
CA LYS A 213 -16.35 -1.06 -18.46
C LYS A 213 -16.14 -1.51 -17.00
N PRO A 214 -15.01 -2.13 -16.64
CA PRO A 214 -14.82 -2.65 -15.29
C PRO A 214 -14.75 -1.53 -14.25
N LEU A 215 -15.16 -1.83 -13.02
CA LEU A 215 -14.79 -1.05 -11.85
C LEU A 215 -13.40 -1.50 -11.41
N ILE A 216 -12.46 -0.57 -11.24
CA ILE A 216 -11.08 -0.92 -10.90
C ILE A 216 -10.82 -0.46 -9.46
N ILE A 217 -10.52 -1.41 -8.58
CA ILE A 217 -10.18 -1.16 -7.18
C ILE A 217 -8.82 -1.78 -6.86
N THR A 218 -8.25 -1.39 -5.73
CA THR A 218 -6.97 -1.91 -5.25
C THR A 218 -7.15 -2.55 -3.90
N TYR A 219 -6.43 -3.63 -3.66
CA TYR A 219 -6.43 -4.36 -2.41
C TYR A 219 -5.03 -4.34 -1.78
N HIS A 220 -4.99 -4.02 -0.50
CA HIS A 220 -3.78 -3.81 0.27
C HIS A 220 -3.83 -4.67 1.53
N ARG A 221 -2.85 -5.55 1.73
CA ARG A 221 -2.75 -6.41 2.92
C ARG A 221 -2.03 -5.72 4.07
N HIS A 222 -1.20 -4.73 3.77
CA HIS A 222 -0.29 -4.08 4.71
C HIS A 222 -0.45 -2.55 4.75
N ALA A 223 -1.44 -1.99 4.05
CA ALA A 223 -1.65 -0.54 4.00
C ALA A 223 -1.94 0.08 5.37
N PHE A 224 -2.62 -0.61 6.27
CA PHE A 224 -3.02 -0.05 7.57
C PHE A 224 -2.71 -0.99 8.74
N SER A 225 -2.59 -0.42 9.94
CA SER A 225 -2.33 -1.17 11.17
C SER A 225 -3.42 -2.20 11.51
N LEU A 226 -4.62 -2.00 10.95
CA LEU A 226 -5.77 -2.90 11.14
C LEU A 226 -5.75 -4.10 10.18
N GLY A 227 -4.89 -4.10 9.15
CA GLY A 227 -4.78 -5.21 8.19
C GLY A 227 -5.25 -4.85 6.79
N GLU A 228 -6.11 -5.69 6.24
CA GLU A 228 -6.57 -5.65 4.85
C GLU A 228 -7.45 -4.43 4.56
N HIS A 229 -7.31 -3.83 3.38
CA HIS A 229 -8.01 -2.61 3.01
C HIS A 229 -8.19 -2.49 1.50
N TYR A 230 -9.35 -1.97 1.10
CA TYR A 230 -9.64 -1.64 -0.31
C TYR A 230 -9.56 -0.14 -0.53
N ASN A 231 -8.90 0.25 -1.63
CA ASN A 231 -8.90 1.62 -2.12
C ASN A 231 -9.44 1.67 -3.54
N SER A 232 -9.93 2.85 -3.95
CA SER A 232 -10.35 3.09 -5.32
C SER A 232 -9.17 3.56 -6.18
N CYS A 233 -9.41 3.77 -7.46
CA CYS A 233 -8.48 4.47 -8.33
C CYS A 233 -9.20 5.54 -9.15
N ARG A 234 -8.47 6.41 -9.83
CA ARG A 234 -9.03 7.39 -10.76
C ARG A 234 -8.09 7.61 -11.95
N PRO A 235 -8.57 8.13 -13.09
CA PRO A 235 -7.70 8.47 -14.20
C PRO A 235 -6.56 9.40 -13.78
N LEU A 236 -5.37 9.16 -14.32
CA LEU A 236 -4.25 10.09 -14.24
C LEU A 236 -4.70 11.46 -14.81
N PRO A 237 -4.47 12.57 -14.10
CA PRO A 237 -4.71 13.90 -14.66
C PRO A 237 -3.88 14.06 -15.94
N CYS A 238 -4.51 14.52 -17.03
CA CYS A 238 -3.78 14.87 -18.24
C CYS A 238 -2.91 16.09 -17.90
N GLU A 239 -1.58 15.96 -17.98
CA GLU A 239 -0.71 17.14 -17.86
C GLU A 239 -1.06 18.12 -18.98
N PRO A 240 -1.25 19.42 -18.69
CA PRO A 240 -1.42 20.41 -19.73
C PRO A 240 -0.14 20.43 -20.58
N PRO A 241 -0.24 20.55 -21.92
CA PRO A 241 0.94 20.63 -22.77
C PRO A 241 1.81 21.79 -22.29
N ASN A 242 3.09 21.52 -22.04
CA ASN A 242 4.09 22.53 -21.72
C ASN A 242 4.00 23.62 -22.79
N ARG A 243 3.55 24.80 -22.40
CA ARG A 243 3.69 26.00 -23.23
C ARG A 243 5.16 26.43 -23.10
N GLU A 244 5.97 25.99 -24.06
CA GLU A 244 7.27 26.60 -24.34
C GLU A 244 7.11 28.06 -24.80
#